data_AF-A0A9X6AIJ0-F1
#
_entry.id   AF-A0A9X6AIJ0-F1
#
_cell.length_a   1.000
_cell.length_b   1.000
_cell.length_c   1.000
_cell.angle_alpha   90.00
_cell.angle_beta   90.00
_cell.angle_gamma   90.00
#
_symmetry.space_group_name_H-M   'P 1'
#
loop_
_entity.id
_entity.type
_entity.pdbx_description
1 polymer ?
#
loop_
_entity_poly.entity_id
_entity_poly.type
_entity_poly.pdbx_seq_one_letter_code
_entity_poly.pdbx_strand_id
1 'polypeptide(L)'
;ACGAYGVRVEKPKDLTGALKAAFKHKGPALVDVVTDPNALSIPPKISAEMVTGFALSASKMVLDGGVGRMVQMARSNLRNVPRP
;
A
#
# COMPACT_ATOMS: atom_id res chain seq x y z
N ALA A 1 -18.57 -10.71 -17.39
CA ALA A 1 -18.75 -11.18 -16.00
C ALA A 1 -18.62 -12.70 -16.00
N CYS A 2 -17.75 -13.27 -15.15
CA CYS A 2 -17.39 -14.70 -15.17
C CYS A 2 -18.25 -15.58 -14.24
N GLY A 3 -19.48 -15.17 -13.91
CA GLY A 3 -20.39 -15.94 -13.04
C GLY A 3 -20.06 -15.95 -11.54
N ALA A 4 -19.13 -15.09 -11.09
CA ALA A 4 -18.78 -14.92 -9.68
C ALA A 4 -19.32 -13.60 -9.12
N TYR A 5 -19.54 -13.54 -7.80
CA TYR A 5 -19.74 -12.27 -7.11
C TYR A 5 -18.49 -11.41 -7.25
N GLY A 6 -18.64 -10.16 -7.70
CA GLY A 6 -17.52 -9.25 -7.92
C GLY A 6 -17.80 -7.91 -7.26
N VAL A 7 -16.87 -7.41 -6.46
CA VAL A 7 -16.94 -6.06 -5.88
C VAL A 7 -15.56 -5.42 -5.90
N ARG A 8 -15.51 -4.14 -6.29
CA ARG A 8 -14.30 -3.31 -6.23
C ARG A 8 -14.44 -2.29 -5.11
N VAL A 9 -13.43 -2.20 -4.25
CA VAL A 9 -13.37 -1.33 -3.09
C VAL A 9 -12.30 -0.27 -3.33
N GLU A 10 -12.74 0.98 -3.51
CA GLU A 10 -11.84 2.12 -3.69
C GLU A 10 -11.78 3.03 -2.47
N LYS A 11 -12.77 2.92 -1.58
CA LYS A 11 -12.86 3.70 -0.35
C LYS A 11 -12.65 2.77 0.86
N PRO A 12 -11.70 3.05 1.76
CA PRO A 12 -11.40 2.18 2.90
C PRO A 12 -12.62 1.86 3.78
N LYS A 13 -13.55 2.82 3.93
CA LYS A 13 -14.77 2.67 4.75
C LYS A 13 -15.73 1.59 4.23
N ASP A 14 -15.66 1.25 2.94
CA ASP A 14 -16.57 0.30 2.30
C ASP A 14 -16.04 -1.14 2.41
N LEU A 15 -14.77 -1.32 2.82
CA LEU A 15 -14.07 -2.60 2.84
C LEU A 15 -14.76 -3.63 3.75
N THR A 16 -15.12 -3.25 4.98
CA THR A 16 -15.76 -4.16 5.92
C THR A 16 -17.11 -4.66 5.40
N GLY A 17 -17.89 -3.79 4.76
CA GLY A 17 -19.16 -4.17 4.15
C GLY A 17 -18.97 -5.10 2.96
N ALA A 18 -18.02 -4.77 2.07
CA ALA A 18 -17.70 -5.58 0.90
C ALA A 18 -17.24 -7.00 1.27
N LEU A 19 -16.39 -7.13 2.30
CA LEU A 19 -15.93 -8.42 2.79
C LEU A 19 -17.07 -9.24 3.41
N LYS A 20 -17.93 -8.63 4.23
CA LYS A 20 -19.11 -9.33 4.79
C LYS A 20 -20.05 -9.84 3.70
N ALA A 21 -20.29 -9.04 2.67
CA ALA A 21 -21.14 -9.42 1.54
C ALA A 21 -20.51 -10.57 0.73
N ALA A 22 -19.20 -10.50 0.46
CA ALA A 22 -18.47 -11.56 -0.23
C ALA A 22 -18.50 -12.89 0.55
N PHE A 23 -18.26 -12.86 1.87
CA PHE A 23 -18.32 -14.07 2.70
C PHE A 23 -19.72 -14.66 2.84
N LYS A 24 -20.77 -13.84 2.76
CA LYS A 24 -22.16 -14.31 2.79
C LYS A 24 -22.60 -14.92 1.45
N HIS A 25 -21.89 -14.61 0.36
CA HIS A 25 -22.23 -15.12 -0.97
C HIS A 25 -21.98 -16.63 -1.05
N LYS A 26 -22.99 -17.39 -1.46
CA LYS A 26 -22.90 -18.85 -1.64
C LYS A 26 -22.38 -19.18 -3.04
N GLY A 27 -21.09 -18.94 -3.26
CA GLY A 27 -20.44 -19.14 -4.54
C GLY A 27 -19.06 -18.48 -4.61
N PRO A 28 -18.36 -18.56 -5.75
CA PRO A 28 -17.09 -17.86 -5.94
C PRO A 28 -17.29 -16.34 -5.84
N ALA A 29 -16.37 -15.68 -5.15
CA ALA A 29 -16.38 -14.25 -4.92
C ALA A 29 -14.99 -13.64 -5.18
N LEU A 30 -14.95 -12.48 -5.83
CA LEU A 30 -13.78 -11.65 -6.06
C LEU A 30 -13.99 -10.29 -5.40
N VAL A 31 -13.08 -9.92 -4.49
CA VAL A 31 -13.03 -8.59 -3.87
C VAL A 31 -11.74 -7.93 -4.35
N ASP A 32 -11.88 -6.96 -5.24
CA ASP A 32 -10.78 -6.14 -5.75
C ASP A 32 -10.60 -4.93 -4.83
N VAL A 33 -9.44 -4.79 -4.18
CA VAL A 33 -9.18 -3.72 -3.20
C VAL A 33 -8.10 -2.80 -3.76
N VAL A 34 -8.48 -1.57 -4.08
CA VAL A 34 -7.53 -0.55 -4.53
C VAL A 34 -6.81 0.01 -3.31
N THR A 35 -5.49 -0.21 -3.26
CA THR A 35 -4.61 0.28 -2.19
C THR A 35 -3.72 1.42 -2.70
N ASP A 36 -3.05 2.11 -1.78
CA ASP A 36 -2.05 3.12 -2.15
C ASP A 36 -0.78 2.40 -2.66
N PRO A 37 -0.40 2.58 -3.94
CA PRO A 37 0.81 1.96 -4.50
C PRO A 37 2.11 2.48 -3.87
N ASN A 38 2.05 3.58 -3.11
CA ASN A 38 3.18 4.19 -2.43
C ASN A 38 3.22 3.92 -0.92
N ALA A 39 2.40 3.01 -0.40
CA ALA A 39 2.50 2.60 0.99
C ALA A 39 3.84 1.87 1.22
N LEU A 40 4.74 2.46 2.01
CA LEU A 40 5.94 1.77 2.48
C LEU A 40 5.48 0.63 3.40
N SER A 41 5.83 -0.59 3.02
CA SER A 41 5.92 -1.71 3.96
C SER A 41 7.04 -1.41 4.95
N ILE A 42 6.74 -0.71 6.06
CA ILE A 42 7.70 -0.54 7.16
C ILE A 42 7.77 -1.87 7.90
N PRO A 43 8.90 -2.60 7.83
CA PRO A 43 9.02 -3.87 8.51
C PRO A 43 9.03 -3.63 10.03
N PRO A 44 8.42 -4.53 10.84
CA PRO A 44 8.29 -4.37 12.29
C PRO A 44 9.64 -4.36 13.04
N LYS A 45 10.73 -4.79 12.38
CA LYS A 45 12.10 -4.59 12.85
C LYS A 45 12.86 -3.78 11.80
N ILE A 46 13.08 -2.51 12.08
CA ILE A 46 14.01 -1.70 11.32
C ILE A 46 15.42 -2.21 11.66
N SER A 47 16.05 -2.95 10.74
CA SER A 47 17.47 -3.33 10.87
C SER A 47 18.35 -2.21 10.34
N ALA A 48 19.55 -2.05 10.91
CA ALA A 48 20.51 -1.05 10.44
C ALA A 48 20.83 -1.22 8.95
N GLU A 49 20.94 -2.47 8.47
CA GLU A 49 21.14 -2.78 7.05
C GLU A 49 20.00 -2.29 6.15
N MET A 50 18.74 -2.40 6.59
CA MET A 50 17.59 -1.88 5.83
C MET A 50 17.60 -0.35 5.75
N VAL A 51 17.98 0.35 6.83
CA VAL A 51 18.11 1.81 6.82
C VAL A 51 19.19 2.25 5.83
N THR A 52 20.34 1.57 5.84
CA THR A 52 21.45 1.88 4.93
C THR A 52 21.08 1.60 3.47
N GLY A 53 20.40 0.48 3.18
CA GLY A 53 19.90 0.16 1.83
C GLY A 53 18.87 1.17 1.33
N PHE A 54 17.96 1.62 2.21
CA PHE A 54 17.02 2.69 1.91
C PHE A 54 17.74 4.03 1.62
N ALA A 55 18.70 4.41 2.44
CA ALA A 55 19.48 5.63 2.25
C ALA A 55 20.28 5.62 0.92
N LEU A 56 20.90 4.49 0.58
CA LEU A 56 21.65 4.33 -0.67
C LEU A 56 20.75 4.43 -1.90
N SER A 57 19.62 3.72 -1.90
CA SER A 57 18.65 3.75 -3.00
C SER A 57 17.98 5.11 -3.18
N ALA A 58 17.61 5.78 -2.07
CA ALA A 58 17.08 7.14 -2.11
C ALA A 58 18.10 8.13 -2.68
N SER A 59 19.37 8.03 -2.27
CA SER A 59 20.46 8.85 -2.79
C SER A 59 20.67 8.65 -4.28
N LYS A 60 20.67 7.39 -4.75
CA LYS A 60 20.77 7.08 -6.18
C LYS A 60 19.60 7.65 -6.99
N MET A 61 18.38 7.52 -6.48
CA MET A 61 17.19 8.03 -7.15
C MET A 61 17.17 9.56 -7.28
N VAL A 62 17.72 10.29 -6.29
CA VAL A 62 17.91 11.75 -6.37
C VAL A 62 18.95 12.11 -7.43
N LEU A 63 20.07 11.39 -7.48
CA LEU A 63 21.13 11.59 -8.48
C LEU A 63 20.67 11.31 -9.91
N ASP A 64 19.77 10.33 -10.09
CA ASP A 64 19.16 10.00 -11.39
C ASP A 64 18.02 10.98 -11.79
N GLY A 65 17.87 12.12 -11.10
CA GLY A 65 16.88 13.16 -11.41
C GLY A 65 15.47 12.91 -10.85
N GLY A 66 15.29 11.88 -10.01
CA GLY A 66 14.02 11.43 -9.44
C GLY A 66 13.52 12.22 -8.22
N VAL A 67 13.91 13.48 -8.05
CA VAL A 67 13.60 14.31 -6.86
C VAL A 67 12.08 14.40 -6.61
N GLY A 68 11.28 14.57 -7.66
CA GLY A 68 9.81 14.63 -7.54
C GLY A 68 9.19 13.32 -7.02
N ARG A 69 9.72 12.16 -7.44
CA ARG A 69 9.26 10.86 -6.95
C ARG A 69 9.63 10.63 -5.48
N MET A 70 10.81 11.10 -5.06
CA MET A 70 11.25 11.01 -3.67
C MET A 70 10.35 11.84 -2.74
N VAL A 71 9.98 13.06 -3.14
CA VAL A 71 9.03 13.91 -2.40
C VAL A 71 7.65 13.26 -2.29
N GLN A 72 7.18 12.61 -3.35
CA GLN A 72 5.88 11.95 -3.37
C GLN A 72 5.86 10.73 -2.42
N MET A 73 6.93 9.92 -2.42
CA MET A 73 7.12 8.82 -1.47
C MET A 73 7.20 9.29 -0.02
N ALA A 74 7.90 10.40 0.25
CA ALA A 74 8.00 10.95 1.60
C ALA A 74 6.62 11.39 2.12
N ARG A 75 5.84 12.09 1.28
CA ARG A 75 4.48 12.55 1.64
C ARG A 75 3.51 11.41 1.89
N SER A 76 3.53 10.36 1.08
CA SER A 76 2.62 9.21 1.25
C SER A 76 2.91 8.42 2.53
N ASN A 77 4.16 8.46 3.01
CA ASN A 77 4.61 7.64 4.14
C ASN A 77 4.73 8.38 5.47
N LEU A 78 4.76 9.71 5.46
CA LEU A 78 4.73 10.52 6.68
C LEU A 78 3.53 10.15 7.59
N ARG A 79 2.40 9.73 7.01
CA ARG A 79 1.22 9.26 7.77
C ARG A 79 1.45 7.94 8.53
N ASN A 80 2.41 7.14 8.07
CA ASN A 80 2.68 5.79 8.59
C ASN A 80 3.95 5.74 9.45
N VAL A 81 4.66 6.86 9.63
CA VAL A 81 5.85 6.92 10.49
C VAL A 81 5.44 6.70 11.94
N PRO A 82 6.05 5.73 12.66
CA PRO A 82 5.80 5.54 14.08
C PRO A 82 6.15 6.81 14.84
N ARG A 83 5.21 7.32 15.63
CA ARG A 83 5.51 8.37 16.62
C ARG A 83 6.24 7.72 17.80
N PRO A 84 7.24 8.39 18.41
CA PRO A 84 7.90 7.87 19.61
C PRO A 84 6.91 7.60 20.75
#